data_AF-A0A2I1FP46-F1
#
_entry.id   AF-A0A2I1FP46-F1
#
_cell.length_a   1.000
_cell.length_b   1.000
_cell.length_c   1.000
_cell.angle_alpha   90.00
_cell.angle_beta   90.00
_cell.angle_gamma   90.00
#
_symmetry.space_group_name_H-M   'P 1'
#
loop_
_entity.id
_entity.type
_entity.pdbx_description
1 polymer ?
#
loop_
_entity_poly.entity_id
_entity_poly.type
_entity_poly.pdbx_seq_one_letter_code
_entity_poly.pdbx_strand_id
1 'polypeptide(L)' 'MTATLSVIALVVRLRESSHTAFGDAIYREKVSNENPVFGFKQFSNALHDYNEAFKEGDLVHFGGKFTIDDNKLMV' A
#
# COMPACT_ATOMS: atom_id res chain seq x y z
N MET A 1 -10.98 8.45 16.09
CA MET A 1 -11.56 7.20 15.54
C MET A 1 -10.68 6.86 14.34
N THR A 2 -9.74 5.92 14.44
CA THR A 2 -8.82 5.63 13.32
C THR A 2 -9.61 4.97 12.20
N ALA A 3 -10.04 5.75 11.21
CA ALA A 3 -10.63 5.24 9.99
C ALA A 3 -9.65 4.24 9.38
N THR A 4 -10.02 2.96 9.35
CA THR A 4 -9.21 1.94 8.70
C THR A 4 -9.43 2.13 7.21
N LEU A 5 -8.56 2.89 6.56
CA LEU A 5 -8.62 3.09 5.12
C LEU A 5 -8.13 1.80 4.45
N SER A 6 -8.80 1.41 3.38
CA SER A 6 -8.32 0.35 2.51
C SER A 6 -8.49 0.77 1.06
N VAL A 7 -7.57 0.34 0.20
CA VAL A 7 -7.54 0.71 -1.22
C VAL A 7 -7.14 -0.49 -2.04
N ILE A 8 -7.78 -0.67 -3.20
CA ILE A 8 -7.34 -1.64 -4.20
C ILE A 8 -6.43 -0.88 -5.17
N ALA A 9 -5.19 -1.34 -5.32
CA ALA A 9 -4.19 -0.67 -6.12
C ALA A 9 -3.30 -1.67 -6.89
N LEU A 10 -2.81 -1.23 -8.04
CA LEU A 10 -1.86 -1.96 -8.87
C LEU A 10 -0.43 -1.68 -8.38
N VAL A 11 0.33 -2.72 -8.03
CA VAL A 11 1.75 -2.59 -7.69
C VAL A 11 2.53 -2.28 -8.95
N VAL A 12 3.20 -1.13 -9.00
CA VAL A 12 3.97 -0.70 -10.20
C VAL A 12 5.47 -0.71 -10.00
N ARG A 13 5.93 -0.66 -8.74
CA ARG A 13 7.33 -0.83 -8.37
C ARG A 13 7.42 -1.58 -7.08
N LEU A 14 8.28 -2.59 -7.02
CA LEU A 14 8.54 -3.36 -5.82
C LEU A 14 10.03 -3.36 -5.49
N ARG A 15 10.33 -3.14 -4.22
CA ARG A 15 11.66 -3.27 -3.64
C ARG A 15 11.55 -4.11 -2.39
N GLU A 16 12.48 -5.03 -2.25
CA GLU A 16 12.56 -5.90 -1.09
C GLU A 16 13.86 -5.65 -0.34
N SER A 17 13.76 -5.74 0.98
CA SER A 17 14.88 -5.76 1.91
C SER A 17 14.67 -6.97 2.84
N SER A 18 15.69 -7.32 3.62
CA SER A 18 15.64 -8.50 4.49
C SER A 18 14.44 -8.56 5.44
N HIS A 19 13.82 -7.42 5.77
CA HIS A 19 12.71 -7.33 6.73
C HIS A 19 11.50 -6.54 6.21
N THR A 20 11.52 -6.08 4.96
CA THR A 20 10.49 -5.16 4.47
C THR A 20 10.32 -5.26 2.96
N ALA A 21 9.08 -5.40 2.52
CA ALA A 21 8.65 -5.17 1.14
C ALA A 21 8.05 -3.76 1.04
N PHE A 22 8.50 -2.97 0.08
CA PHE A 22 8.04 -1.60 -0.09
C PHE A 22 8.11 -1.17 -1.55
N GLY A 23 7.35 -0.16 -1.93
CA GLY A 23 7.25 0.20 -3.33
C GLY A 23 6.19 1.24 -3.60
N ASP A 24 5.80 1.33 -4.86
CA ASP A 24 4.80 2.28 -5.35
C ASP A 24 3.61 1.50 -5.91
N ALA A 25 2.41 1.97 -5.60
CA ALA A 25 1.16 1.43 -6.14
C ALA A 25 0.28 2.55 -6.71
N ILE A 26 -0.50 2.21 -7.73
CA ILE A 26 -1.44 3.11 -8.39
C ILE A 26 -2.85 2.67 -8.07
N TYR A 27 -3.66 3.56 -7.49
CA TYR A 27 -5.10 3.33 -7.42
C TYR A 27 -5.81 4.21 -8.45
N ARG A 28 -6.95 3.72 -8.95
CA ARG A 28 -7.79 4.48 -9.88
C ARG A 28 -8.90 5.17 -9.10
N GLU A 29 -8.87 6.50 -9.08
CA GLU A 29 -9.95 7.28 -8.50
C GLU A 29 -11.09 7.41 -9.51
N LYS A 30 -12.25 6.80 -9.22
CA LYS A 30 -13.36 6.75 -10.17
C LYS A 30 -14.00 8.11 -10.47
N VAL A 31 -13.97 9.02 -9.50
CA VAL A 31 -14.68 10.30 -9.57
C VAL A 31 -13.90 11.33 -10.40
N SER A 32 -12.60 11.46 -10.15
CA SER A 32 -11.69 12.36 -10.88
C SER A 32 -11.13 11.72 -12.16
N ASN A 33 -11.20 10.39 -12.28
CA ASN A 33 -10.50 9.61 -13.31
C ASN A 33 -8.98 9.84 -13.30
N GLU A 34 -8.44 10.20 -12.14
CA GLU A 34 -7.01 10.27 -11.90
C GLU A 34 -6.46 8.92 -11.43
N ASN A 35 -5.14 8.76 -11.55
CA ASN A 35 -4.42 7.57 -11.12
C ASN A 35 -3.33 7.96 -10.11
N PRO A 36 -3.68 8.30 -8.87
CA PRO A 36 -2.68 8.72 -7.88
C PRO A 36 -1.73 7.56 -7.57
N VAL A 37 -0.45 7.92 -7.45
CA VAL A 37 0.61 7.01 -7.02
C VAL A 37 0.83 7.21 -5.53
N PHE A 38 0.92 6.13 -4.76
CA PHE A 38 1.30 6.17 -3.35
C PHE A 38 2.35 5.12 -3.02
N GLY A 39 3.19 5.42 -2.03
CA GLY A 39 4.16 4.48 -1.50
C GLY A 39 3.52 3.53 -0.49
N PHE A 40 3.92 2.27 -0.51
CA PHE A 40 3.54 1.28 0.50
C PHE A 40 4.77 0.66 1.15
N LYS A 41 4.58 0.17 2.39
CA LYS A 41 5.61 -0.54 3.15
C LYS A 41 4.95 -1.60 4.03
N GLN A 42 5.37 -2.85 3.87
CA GLN A 42 4.95 -3.99 4.66
C GLN A 42 6.17 -4.59 5.37
N PHE A 43 6.08 -4.71 6.69
CA PHE A 43 7.11 -5.38 7.49
C PHE A 43 6.88 -6.90 7.46
N SER A 44 7.95 -7.67 7.31
CA SER A 44 7.87 -9.12 7.24
C SER A 44 7.29 -9.75 8.51
N ASN A 45 7.49 -9.13 9.68
CA ASN A 45 6.91 -9.56 10.95
C ASN A 45 5.39 -9.28 11.08
N ALA A 46 4.83 -8.47 10.19
CA ALA A 46 3.40 -8.19 10.12
C ALA A 46 2.70 -9.03 9.04
N LEU A 47 3.44 -9.90 8.34
CA LEU A 47 2.91 -10.84 7.37
C LEU A 47 2.17 -11.95 8.10
N HIS A 48 0.93 -12.25 7.67
CA HIS A 48 0.23 -13.45 8.10
C HIS A 48 0.45 -14.58 7.09
N ASP A 49 0.24 -15.82 7.51
CA ASP A 49 0.53 -17.02 6.70
C ASP A 49 -0.21 -17.07 5.35
N TYR A 50 -1.32 -16.34 5.20
CA TYR A 50 -2.09 -16.27 3.94
C TYR A 50 -1.65 -15.15 2.99
N ASN A 51 -0.71 -14.28 3.40
CA ASN A 51 -0.25 -13.22 2.52
C ASN A 51 0.83 -13.76 1.57
N GLU A 52 0.55 -13.71 0.28
CA GLU A 52 1.54 -13.99 -0.75
C GLU A 52 2.54 -12.83 -0.87
N ALA A 53 3.75 -13.14 -1.33
CA ALA A 53 4.74 -12.11 -1.68
C ALA A 53 4.24 -11.31 -2.88
N PHE A 54 4.32 -9.98 -2.78
CA PHE A 54 3.90 -9.10 -3.86
C PHE A 54 4.76 -9.28 -5.12
N LYS A 55 4.16 -8.99 -6.27
CA LYS A 55 4.86 -8.83 -7.55
C LYS A 55 4.43 -7.55 -8.25
N GLU A 56 5.31 -7.00 -9.07
CA GLU A 56 4.93 -5.90 -9.97
C GLU A 56 3.86 -6.39 -10.95
N GLY A 57 2.79 -5.62 -11.09
CA GLY A 57 1.60 -5.98 -11.86
C GLY A 57 0.48 -6.61 -11.03
N ASP A 58 0.70 -6.94 -9.75
CA ASP A 58 -0.36 -7.45 -8.90
C ASP A 58 -1.40 -6.38 -8.56
N LEU A 59 -2.67 -6.77 -8.61
CA LEU A 59 -3.77 -5.96 -8.09
C LEU A 59 -4.04 -6.37 -6.64
N VAL A 60 -3.69 -5.51 -5.70
CA VAL A 60 -3.65 -5.82 -4.26
C VAL A 60 -4.66 -4.98 -3.50
N HIS A 61 -5.34 -5.58 -2.51
CA HIS A 61 -6.13 -4.87 -1.52
C HIS A 61 -5.24 -4.48 -0.33
N PHE A 62 -4.85 -3.21 -0.26
CA PHE A 62 -4.07 -2.66 0.84
C PHE A 62 -4.98 -2.19 1.96
N GLY A 63 -4.76 -2.69 3.17
CA GLY A 63 -5.36 -2.17 4.41
C GLY A 63 -4.26 -1.76 5.39
N GLY A 64 -4.44 -0.61 6.05
CA GLY A 64 -3.44 -0.17 7.02
C GLY A 64 -3.54 1.29 7.43
N LYS A 65 -2.44 1.81 7.97
CA LYS A 65 -2.30 3.23 8.32
C LYS A 65 -1.73 3.98 7.12
N PHE A 66 -2.49 4.95 6.62
CA PHE A 66 -2.06 5.84 5.54
C PHE A 66 -1.47 7.11 6.15
N THR A 67 -0.40 7.60 5.55
CA THR A 67 0.28 8.84 5.92
C THR A 67 0.36 9.74 4.70
N ILE A 68 0.10 11.04 4.87
CA ILE A 68 0.26 12.06 3.83
C ILE A 68 1.40 12.98 4.32
N ASP A 69 2.39 13.23 3.47
CA ASP A 69 3.52 14.13 3.72
C ASP A 69 4.38 13.79 4.96
N ASP A 70 4.57 12.49 5.27
CA ASP A 70 5.26 11.97 6.49
C ASP A 70 4.71 12.50 7.83
N ASN A 71 3.69 13.34 7.79
CA ASN A 71 2.89 13.72 8.93
C ASN A 71 1.87 12.62 9.16
N LYS A 72 2.00 11.93 10.29
CA LYS A 72 0.94 11.02 10.77
C LYS A 72 -0.34 11.84 10.94
N LEU A 73 -1.26 11.72 9.98
CA LEU A 73 -2.64 12.17 10.16
C LEU A 73 -3.32 11.20 11.14
N MET A 74 -3.06 11.40 12.43
CA MET A 74 -3.83 10.79 13.51
C MET A 74 -4.47 11.91 14.33
N VAL A 75 -5.79 11.99 14.26
CA VAL A 75 -6.65 12.45 15.36
C VAL A 75 -7.58 11.30 15.73
#